data_AF-A0AAW1N7B4-F1
#
_entry.id   AF-A0AAW1N7B4-F1
#
_cell.length_a   1.000
_cell.length_b   1.000
_cell.length_c   1.000
_cell.angle_alpha   90.00
_cell.angle_beta   90.00
_cell.angle_gamma   90.00
#
_symmetry.space_group_name_H-M   'P 1'
#
loop_
_entity.id
_entity.type
_entity.pdbx_description
1 polymer ?
#
loop_
_entity_poly.entity_id
_entity_poly.type
_entity_poly.pdbx_seq_one_letter_code
_entity_poly.pdbx_strand_id
1 'polypeptide(L)'
;MHPEENLSRNKDLHVVTPIVEESTSINNATEERLRPRNTLKQPQRFQEYETGYFSVDIDEPTSNEETMSSNHATEWQAAMNEELKNLDDNDTWKLVDKPEVCNIVDNK
;
A
#
# COMPACT_ATOMS: atom_id res chain seq x y z
N MET A 1 24.75 56.95 13.79
CA MET A 1 24.77 57.25 15.24
C MET A 1 23.50 56.65 15.84
N HIS A 2 23.61 55.99 16.99
CA HIS A 2 22.59 55.23 17.74
C HIS A 2 21.40 56.09 18.28
N PRO A 3 20.39 55.55 19.02
CA PRO A 3 19.80 54.19 19.12
C PRO A 3 18.22 54.23 19.09
N GLU A 4 17.55 53.44 19.96
CA GLU A 4 16.11 53.37 20.36
C GLU A 4 15.13 52.52 19.51
N GLU A 5 14.27 51.65 20.09
CA GLU A 5 14.21 51.07 21.46
C GLU A 5 13.47 49.70 21.45
N ASN A 6 13.45 48.99 22.59
CA ASN A 6 12.94 47.61 22.76
C ASN A 6 11.44 47.52 23.10
N LEU A 7 10.81 46.37 22.80
CA LEU A 7 9.75 45.83 23.68
C LEU A 7 9.74 44.29 23.81
N SER A 8 10.57 43.83 24.75
CA SER A 8 10.46 42.65 25.64
C SER A 8 9.26 41.68 25.54
N ARG A 9 9.56 40.37 25.68
CA ARG A 9 8.84 39.23 26.36
C ARG A 9 8.76 37.97 25.46
N ASN A 10 9.14 36.75 25.84
CA ASN A 10 9.93 36.17 26.95
C ASN A 10 10.66 34.91 26.34
N LYS A 11 11.94 34.55 26.56
CA LYS A 11 12.59 33.93 27.74
C LYS A 11 11.72 33.04 28.65
N ASP A 12 12.06 31.84 29.11
CA ASP A 12 13.02 30.77 28.74
C ASP A 12 12.28 29.43 29.10
N LEU A 13 12.77 28.18 29.03
CA LEU A 13 14.07 27.55 28.75
C LEU A 13 13.79 26.10 28.26
N HIS A 14 14.67 25.48 27.45
CA HIS A 14 14.59 24.04 27.17
C HIS A 14 15.26 23.23 28.30
N VAL A 15 14.48 22.78 29.28
CA VAL A 15 14.98 21.87 30.35
C VAL A 15 14.68 20.43 29.94
N VAL A 16 15.72 19.69 29.58
CA VAL A 16 15.66 18.24 29.43
C VAL A 16 15.89 17.59 30.79
N THR A 17 14.93 16.81 31.26
CA THR A 17 15.06 15.87 32.38
C THR A 17 14.51 14.50 31.97
N PRO A 18 15.02 13.40 32.54
CA PRO A 18 15.07 12.11 31.86
C PRO A 18 13.72 11.39 31.81
N ILE A 19 13.47 10.72 30.68
CA ILE A 19 12.37 9.75 30.53
C ILE A 19 12.71 8.55 31.41
N VAL A 20 12.01 8.39 32.52
CA VAL A 20 12.00 7.15 33.31
C VAL A 20 11.05 6.18 32.61
N GLU A 21 11.56 5.01 32.24
CA GLU A 21 10.77 3.93 31.68
C GLU A 21 9.84 3.35 32.75
N GLU A 22 8.54 3.65 32.67
CA GLU A 22 7.51 2.89 33.40
C GLU A 22 6.63 2.15 32.38
N SER A 23 6.94 0.87 32.16
CA SER A 23 6.17 -0.01 31.28
C SER A 23 4.87 -0.46 31.96
N THR A 24 3.88 0.43 32.06
CA THR A 24 2.55 0.07 32.58
C THR A 24 1.77 -0.72 31.52
N SER A 25 1.89 -2.05 31.57
CA SER A 25 1.17 -2.98 30.70
C SER A 25 -0.34 -2.98 31.00
N ILE A 26 -1.08 -1.99 30.48
CA ILE A 26 -2.55 -1.97 30.52
C ILE A 26 -3.13 -3.01 29.56
N ASN A 27 -3.23 -4.24 30.04
CA ASN A 27 -3.90 -5.37 29.39
C ASN A 27 -5.43 -5.21 29.40
N ASN A 28 -5.91 -4.15 28.75
CA ASN A 28 -7.33 -3.93 28.49
C ASN A 28 -7.66 -4.46 27.09
N ALA A 29 -7.38 -5.75 26.86
CA ALA A 29 -7.79 -6.46 25.66
C ALA A 29 -9.32 -6.56 25.66
N THR A 30 -9.96 -5.55 25.08
CA THR A 30 -11.38 -5.62 24.74
C THR A 30 -11.49 -6.65 23.64
N GLU A 31 -12.00 -7.85 23.94
CA GLU A 31 -12.16 -8.88 22.91
C GLU A 31 -13.04 -8.33 21.78
N GLU A 32 -12.44 -8.10 20.62
CA GLU A 32 -13.15 -7.63 19.43
C GLU A 32 -14.09 -8.74 18.94
N ARG A 33 -15.32 -8.75 19.47
CA ARG A 33 -16.39 -9.64 19.01
C ARG A 33 -16.82 -9.23 17.61
N LEU A 34 -16.09 -9.74 16.62
CA LEU A 34 -16.39 -9.58 15.20
C LEU A 34 -17.84 -10.00 14.92
N ARG A 35 -18.55 -9.19 14.14
CA ARG A 35 -19.93 -9.49 13.74
C ARG A 35 -19.93 -10.66 12.74
N PRO A 36 -20.90 -11.59 12.84
CA PRO A 36 -20.94 -12.75 11.95
C PRO A 36 -21.12 -12.30 10.49
N ARG A 37 -20.25 -12.83 9.60
CA ARG A 37 -20.04 -12.32 8.24
C ARG A 37 -21.32 -12.23 7.40
N ASN A 38 -22.24 -13.18 7.57
CA ASN A 38 -23.54 -13.21 6.90
C ASN A 38 -24.54 -12.11 7.35
N THR A 39 -24.22 -11.35 8.40
CA THR A 39 -25.03 -10.20 8.88
C THR A 39 -24.42 -8.85 8.53
N LEU A 40 -23.23 -8.82 7.92
CA LEU A 40 -22.57 -7.58 7.54
C LEU A 40 -23.34 -6.90 6.41
N LYS A 41 -23.86 -5.71 6.70
CA LYS A 41 -24.41 -4.78 5.71
C LYS A 41 -23.48 -3.60 5.54
N GLN A 42 -23.44 -3.07 4.33
CA GLN A 42 -22.78 -1.81 3.99
C GLN A 42 -23.31 -0.67 4.88
N PRO A 43 -22.43 0.07 5.59
CA PRO A 43 -22.82 1.25 6.36
C PRO A 43 -23.60 2.29 5.54
N GLN A 44 -24.50 3.06 6.18
CA GLN A 44 -25.34 4.03 5.46
C GLN A 44 -24.53 5.13 4.75
N ARG A 45 -23.46 5.64 5.37
CA ARG A 45 -22.53 6.63 4.78
C ARG A 45 -21.86 6.18 3.47
N PHE A 46 -22.02 4.90 3.15
CA PHE A 46 -21.44 4.20 2.03
C PHE A 46 -22.52 3.82 0.99
N GLN A 47 -23.79 4.19 1.17
CA GLN A 47 -24.86 3.85 0.20
C GLN A 47 -24.91 4.80 -1.01
N GLU A 48 -24.36 6.00 -0.88
CA GLU A 48 -24.35 7.03 -1.94
C GLU A 48 -23.20 6.85 -2.94
N TYR A 49 -22.28 5.90 -2.67
CA TYR A 49 -21.19 5.57 -3.58
C TYR A 49 -21.40 4.22 -4.27
N GLU A 50 -20.75 4.06 -5.41
CA GLU A 50 -20.73 2.79 -6.14
C GLU A 50 -19.55 1.93 -5.67
N THR A 51 -19.62 1.39 -4.44
CA THR A 51 -18.82 0.18 -4.10
C THR A 51 -19.57 -1.10 -4.47
N GLY A 52 -20.43 -0.99 -5.48
CA GLY A 52 -20.99 -2.11 -6.23
C GLY A 52 -19.96 -2.83 -7.10
N TYR A 53 -18.65 -2.58 -6.90
CA TYR A 53 -17.55 -3.50 -7.20
C TYR A 53 -17.66 -4.78 -6.34
N PHE A 54 -18.82 -5.45 -6.41
CA PHE A 54 -18.83 -6.89 -6.55
C PHE A 54 -17.81 -7.24 -7.62
N SER A 55 -16.99 -8.25 -7.38
CA SER A 55 -16.17 -8.86 -8.42
C SER A 55 -17.11 -9.19 -9.58
N VAL A 56 -17.03 -8.39 -10.64
CA VAL A 56 -17.46 -8.84 -11.95
C VAL A 56 -16.52 -10.00 -12.22
N ASP A 57 -17.08 -11.17 -12.53
CA ASP A 57 -16.32 -12.26 -13.13
C ASP A 57 -15.95 -11.80 -14.55
N ILE A 58 -14.98 -10.88 -14.60
CA ILE A 58 -14.22 -10.57 -15.80
C ILE A 58 -13.41 -11.85 -16.01
N ASP A 59 -13.56 -12.47 -17.17
CA ASP A 59 -12.68 -13.55 -17.63
C ASP A 59 -11.28 -12.94 -17.85
N GLU A 60 -10.56 -12.72 -16.73
CA GLU A 60 -9.17 -12.30 -16.73
C GLU A 60 -8.34 -13.50 -17.17
N PRO A 61 -7.57 -13.38 -18.26
CA PRO A 61 -6.91 -14.53 -18.85
C PRO A 61 -5.86 -15.11 -17.89
N THR A 62 -6.07 -16.36 -17.51
CA THR A 62 -5.25 -17.08 -16.52
C THR A 62 -3.95 -17.65 -17.13
N SER A 63 -3.89 -17.72 -18.45
CA SER A 63 -2.72 -18.13 -19.23
C SER A 63 -2.33 -17.04 -20.24
N ASN A 64 -1.02 -16.92 -20.51
CA ASN A 64 -0.52 -16.08 -21.60
C ASN A 64 -1.15 -16.44 -22.95
N GLU A 65 -1.41 -17.73 -23.19
CA GLU A 65 -2.07 -18.22 -24.41
C GLU A 65 -3.50 -17.67 -24.55
N GLU A 66 -4.20 -17.52 -23.42
CA GLU A 66 -5.55 -16.95 -23.34
C GLU A 66 -5.52 -15.43 -23.57
N THR A 67 -4.57 -14.73 -22.94
CA THR A 67 -4.35 -13.28 -23.15
C THR A 67 -4.06 -12.98 -24.62
N MET A 68 -3.16 -13.75 -25.23
CA MET A 68 -2.69 -13.55 -26.61
C MET A 68 -3.69 -14.03 -27.67
N SER A 69 -4.64 -14.89 -27.29
CA SER A 69 -5.77 -15.30 -28.16
C SER A 69 -6.99 -14.39 -28.02
N SER A 70 -6.99 -13.46 -27.06
CA SER A 70 -8.11 -12.54 -26.82
C SER A 70 -8.19 -11.43 -27.88
N ASN A 71 -9.38 -10.84 -28.03
CA ASN A 71 -9.57 -9.66 -28.90
C ASN A 71 -8.75 -8.43 -28.45
N HIS A 72 -8.23 -8.44 -27.22
CA HIS A 72 -7.47 -7.35 -26.60
C HIS A 72 -5.96 -7.66 -26.49
N ALA A 73 -5.48 -8.71 -27.15
CA ALA A 73 -4.08 -9.15 -27.08
C ALA A 73 -3.08 -8.03 -27.41
N THR A 74 -3.44 -7.12 -28.32
CA THR A 74 -2.59 -5.99 -28.72
C THR A 74 -2.47 -4.96 -27.59
N GLU A 75 -3.59 -4.62 -26.94
CA GLU A 75 -3.65 -3.71 -25.81
C GLU A 75 -2.90 -4.28 -24.59
N TRP A 76 -3.10 -5.57 -24.29
CA TRP A 76 -2.35 -6.28 -23.25
C TRP A 76 -0.84 -6.29 -23.52
N GLN A 77 -0.42 -6.56 -24.75
CA GLN A 77 0.99 -6.54 -25.13
C GLN A 77 1.57 -5.12 -25.07
N ALA A 78 0.81 -4.10 -25.50
CA ALA A 78 1.23 -2.71 -25.43
C ALA A 78 1.45 -2.25 -23.98
N ALA A 79 0.50 -2.53 -23.08
CA ALA A 79 0.61 -2.22 -21.65
C ALA A 79 1.79 -2.96 -21.00
N MET A 80 1.98 -4.25 -21.31
CA MET A 80 3.12 -5.02 -20.79
C MET A 80 4.47 -4.46 -21.25
N ASN A 81 4.58 -3.99 -22.50
CA ASN A 81 5.78 -3.34 -23.03
C ASN A 81 6.02 -1.96 -22.38
N GLU A 82 4.96 -1.20 -22.09
CA GLU A 82 5.05 0.08 -21.38
C GLU A 82 5.56 -0.12 -19.95
N GLU A 83 5.00 -1.07 -19.20
CA GLU A 83 5.46 -1.40 -17.85
C GLU A 83 6.91 -1.93 -17.85
N LEU A 84 7.28 -2.83 -18.77
CA LEU A 84 8.66 -3.30 -18.89
C LEU A 84 9.65 -2.14 -19.13
N LYS A 85 9.27 -1.16 -19.96
CA LYS A 85 10.06 0.05 -20.19
C LYS A 85 10.13 0.92 -18.94
N ASN A 86 9.02 1.11 -18.23
CA ASN A 86 8.98 1.88 -16.99
C ASN A 86 9.85 1.24 -15.88
N LEU A 87 9.96 -0.09 -15.83
CA LEU A 87 10.83 -0.78 -14.88
C LEU A 87 12.32 -0.61 -15.19
N ASP A 88 12.69 -0.55 -16.47
CA ASP A 88 14.05 -0.28 -16.97
C ASP A 88 14.43 1.20 -16.78
N ASP A 89 13.58 2.13 -17.26
CA ASP A 89 13.78 3.58 -17.14
C ASP A 89 13.92 4.06 -15.68
N ASN A 90 13.31 3.35 -14.71
CA ASN A 90 13.39 3.65 -13.28
C ASN A 90 14.42 2.80 -12.51
N ASP A 91 15.29 2.02 -13.19
CA ASP A 91 16.28 1.11 -12.57
C ASP A 91 15.68 0.19 -11.47
N THR A 92 14.38 -0.09 -11.53
CA THR A 92 13.64 -0.68 -10.39
C THR A 92 13.85 -2.19 -10.32
N TRP A 93 14.02 -2.83 -11.47
CA TRP A 93 14.26 -4.27 -11.60
C TRP A 93 15.54 -4.51 -12.38
N LYS A 94 16.37 -5.45 -11.92
CA LYS A 94 17.55 -5.89 -12.64
C LYS A 94 17.35 -7.33 -13.11
N LEU A 95 17.46 -7.54 -14.43
CA LEU A 95 17.56 -8.89 -14.98
C LEU A 95 18.86 -9.55 -14.50
N VAL A 96 18.74 -10.72 -13.89
CA VAL A 96 19.87 -11.51 -13.37
C VAL A 96 19.77 -12.95 -13.85
N ASP A 97 20.92 -13.58 -14.06
CA ASP A 97 20.99 -14.98 -14.45
C ASP A 97 20.39 -15.89 -13.36
N LYS A 98 19.76 -16.99 -13.80
CA LYS A 98 19.20 -17.99 -12.88
C LYS A 98 20.35 -18.61 -12.04
N PRO A 99 20.26 -18.61 -10.70
CA PRO A 99 21.25 -19.31 -9.86
C PRO A 99 21.23 -20.83 -10.09
N GLU A 100 22.42 -21.40 -10.27
CA GLU A 100 22.64 -22.80 -10.69
C GLU A 100 22.05 -23.85 -9.72
N VAL A 101 21.96 -23.51 -8.43
CA VAL A 101 21.62 -24.45 -7.34
C VAL A 101 20.16 -24.31 -6.87
N CYS A 102 19.34 -23.52 -7.56
CA CYS A 102 17.94 -23.32 -7.17
C CYS A 102 16.99 -24.24 -7.94
N ASN A 103 16.17 -24.98 -7.18
CA ASN A 103 14.99 -25.67 -7.70
C ASN A 103 14.06 -24.64 -8.35
N ILE A 104 13.53 -24.98 -9.52
CA ILE A 104 12.47 -24.20 -10.15
C ILE A 104 11.22 -24.37 -9.29
N VAL A 105 10.54 -23.26 -8.97
CA VAL A 105 9.19 -23.33 -8.42
C VAL A 105 8.25 -23.51 -9.62
N ASP A 106 7.69 -24.71 -9.75
CA ASP A 106 6.74 -25.01 -10.82
C ASP A 106 5.47 -24.17 -10.64
N ASN A 107 5.06 -23.49 -11.72
CA ASN A 107 3.73 -22.91 -11.85
C ASN A 107 2.71 -24.05 -12.05
N LYS A 108 1.51 -23.93 -11.46
CA LYS A 108 0.50 -24.99 -11.44
C LYS A 108 -0.91 -24.45 -11.68
#